data_AF-Q0WPX2-F1
#
_entry.id   AF-Q0WPX2-F1
#
_cell.length_a   1.000
_cell.length_b   1.000
_cell.length_c   1.000
_cell.angle_alpha   90.00
_cell.angle_beta   90.00
_cell.angle_gamma   90.00
#
_symmetry.space_group_name_H-M   'P 1'
#
loop_
_entity.id
_entity.type
_entity.pdbx_description
1 polymer ?
#
loop_
_entity_poly.entity_id
_entity_poly.type
_entity_poly.pdbx_seq_one_letter_code
_entity_poly.pdbx_strand_id
1 'polypeptide(L)'
;MLPRLARVVTQTSKLRSLTTNGSMKNLSFFSRYGYATVAPAAADPPSQKDFPSKSPINLDKMFWSKPCSLVLPKDSPLRIDEPDYVGIRRFILKMMMFYSKQSMSIRGANVIYKRIIAQVDKPAIYDVFNLEKTFKITYSLLVLHMWLVLRRLKEDGQEGVDLGQYVYEIYNHDVELRVSKAGVNLLLAKWMKELERIFYGNVVAYDAALLPEAKPNDLQIKLWRNVFSDDGTTTPDNTDLKTAQAMARYVRRELGSLSLTDKESIFSGNFSFTPLENKPL
;
A
#
# COMPACT_ATOMS: atom_id res chain seq x y z
N MET A 1 -67.89 1.51 -4.83
CA MET A 1 -66.82 2.52 -4.61
C MET A 1 -65.57 1.80 -4.14
N LEU A 2 -64.51 1.83 -4.95
CA LEU A 2 -63.19 1.23 -4.69
C LEU A 2 -62.13 2.24 -5.17
N PRO A 3 -61.15 2.62 -4.34
CA PRO A 3 -59.90 3.18 -4.82
C PRO A 3 -58.73 2.25 -4.42
N ARG A 4 -58.03 1.65 -5.39
CA ARG A 4 -56.74 2.12 -5.95
C ARG A 4 -55.60 2.13 -4.92
N LEU A 5 -54.96 0.98 -4.70
CA LEU A 5 -53.61 0.88 -4.15
C LEU A 5 -52.59 1.10 -5.28
N ALA A 6 -51.81 2.16 -5.14
CA ALA A 6 -50.76 2.56 -6.07
C ALA A 6 -49.43 1.85 -5.79
N ARG A 7 -48.71 1.60 -6.89
CA ARG A 7 -47.38 0.99 -7.03
C ARG A 7 -46.36 1.41 -5.97
N VAL A 8 -45.69 0.42 -5.38
CA VAL A 8 -44.35 0.54 -4.80
C VAL A 8 -43.33 0.26 -5.92
N VAL A 9 -42.54 1.27 -6.27
CA VAL A 9 -41.41 1.16 -7.20
C VAL A 9 -40.16 0.82 -6.40
N THR A 10 -39.54 -0.31 -6.71
CA THR A 10 -38.24 -0.73 -6.21
C THR A 10 -37.12 0.12 -6.80
N GLN A 11 -36.34 0.76 -5.94
CA GLN A 11 -35.18 1.56 -6.32
C GLN A 11 -33.96 0.63 -6.41
N THR A 12 -33.56 0.26 -7.62
CA THR A 12 -32.32 -0.48 -7.90
C THR A 12 -31.15 0.50 -7.99
N SER A 13 -30.14 0.30 -7.17
CA SER A 13 -28.88 1.05 -7.19
C SER A 13 -28.04 0.62 -8.41
N LYS A 14 -27.85 1.54 -9.35
CA LYS A 14 -26.92 1.38 -10.47
C LYS A 14 -25.48 1.51 -9.98
N LEU A 15 -24.72 0.42 -10.01
CA LEU A 15 -23.26 0.44 -9.96
C LEU A 15 -22.72 1.02 -11.27
N ARG A 16 -21.90 2.07 -11.18
CA ARG A 16 -21.23 2.70 -12.32
C ARG A 16 -19.86 2.06 -12.51
N SER A 17 -19.71 1.26 -13.56
CA SER A 17 -18.41 0.89 -14.08
C SER A 17 -17.72 2.14 -14.64
N LEU A 18 -16.49 2.41 -14.21
CA LEU A 18 -15.63 3.42 -14.82
C LEU A 18 -14.43 2.71 -15.43
N THR A 19 -14.57 2.41 -16.71
CA THR A 19 -13.48 2.23 -17.66
C THR A 19 -12.74 3.56 -17.80
N THR A 20 -11.51 3.63 -17.32
CA THR A 20 -10.66 4.82 -17.50
C THR A 20 -9.84 4.69 -18.78
N ASN A 21 -10.36 5.26 -19.87
CA ASN A 21 -9.56 5.80 -20.97
C ASN A 21 -9.61 7.32 -20.84
N GLY A 22 -8.46 7.97 -20.59
CA GLY A 22 -8.43 9.43 -20.46
C GLY A 22 -7.06 9.96 -20.05
N SER A 23 -6.27 10.31 -21.06
CA SER A 23 -5.03 11.10 -20.99
C SER A 23 -5.14 12.29 -20.02
N MET A 24 -4.34 12.30 -18.94
CA MET A 24 -4.12 13.48 -18.11
C MET A 24 -2.72 14.03 -18.36
N LYS A 25 -2.62 14.95 -19.34
CA LYS A 25 -1.49 15.87 -19.46
C LYS A 25 -1.81 17.13 -18.64
N ASN A 26 -0.83 17.58 -17.86
CA ASN A 26 -0.74 18.83 -17.11
C ASN A 26 -1.71 19.02 -15.94
N LEU A 27 -1.18 19.00 -14.72
CA LEU A 27 -1.63 19.92 -13.66
C LEU A 27 -0.54 20.08 -12.59
N SER A 28 0.43 20.96 -12.86
CA SER A 28 1.21 21.64 -11.83
C SER A 28 0.43 22.90 -11.45
N PHE A 29 -0.36 22.89 -10.36
CA PHE A 29 -0.76 24.13 -9.66
C PHE A 29 -1.41 23.83 -8.29
N PHE A 30 -0.78 24.38 -7.24
CA PHE A 30 -1.20 24.68 -5.86
C PHE A 30 -1.88 23.62 -4.96
N SER A 31 -1.25 23.40 -3.80
CA SER A 31 -1.96 23.44 -2.51
C SER A 31 -1.11 24.23 -1.51
N ARG A 32 -1.46 25.52 -1.38
CA ARG A 32 -1.11 26.37 -0.24
C ARG A 32 -2.25 26.17 0.76
N TYR A 33 -2.01 25.43 1.83
CA TYR A 33 -2.79 25.56 3.06
C TYR A 33 -1.79 25.72 4.20
N GLY A 34 -1.68 26.97 4.65
CA GLY A 34 -0.90 27.33 5.82
C GLY A 34 -1.49 26.67 7.06
N TYR A 35 -0.62 26.07 7.85
CA TYR A 35 -0.91 25.77 9.23
C TYR A 35 -1.08 27.10 9.99
N ALA A 36 -2.14 27.21 10.77
CA ALA A 36 -2.37 28.35 11.64
C ALA A 36 -1.18 28.48 12.61
N THR A 37 -0.50 29.63 12.54
CA THR A 37 0.55 30.03 13.48
C THR A 37 -0.06 30.16 14.87
N VAL A 38 0.26 29.22 15.77
CA VAL A 38 0.05 29.39 17.21
C VAL A 38 1.31 30.06 17.77
N ALA A 39 1.12 31.15 18.52
CA ALA A 39 2.19 31.99 19.07
C ALA A 39 3.16 31.18 19.97
N PRO A 40 4.48 31.50 19.96
CA PRO A 40 5.43 30.79 20.80
C PRO A 40 5.33 31.29 22.26
N ALA A 41 5.04 30.38 23.18
CA ALA A 41 5.38 30.55 24.58
C ALA A 41 6.86 30.20 24.76
N ALA A 42 7.64 31.11 25.33
CA ALA A 42 9.05 30.92 25.63
C ALA A 42 9.23 29.76 26.63
N ALA A 43 9.96 28.73 26.22
CA ALA A 43 10.49 27.69 27.09
C ALA A 43 11.92 27.37 26.64
N ASP A 44 12.82 27.32 27.61
CA ASP A 44 14.27 27.14 27.46
C ASP A 44 14.67 25.90 26.62
N PRO A 45 15.82 25.92 25.92
CA PRO A 45 16.24 24.82 25.06
C PRO A 45 16.60 23.57 25.90
N PRO A 46 16.00 22.40 25.63
CA PRO A 46 16.45 21.18 26.27
C PRO A 46 17.74 20.67 25.62
N SER A 47 18.70 20.39 26.50
CA SER A 47 19.99 19.76 26.23
C SER A 47 19.93 18.61 25.22
N GLN A 48 20.85 18.69 24.26
CA GLN A 48 21.23 17.67 23.29
C GLN A 48 21.41 16.30 23.98
N LYS A 49 20.46 15.38 23.77
CA LYS A 49 20.64 13.96 24.13
C LYS A 49 21.19 13.26 22.90
N ASP A 50 22.45 12.86 23.00
CA ASP A 50 23.10 11.97 22.06
C ASP A 50 22.30 10.66 21.94
N PHE A 51 21.76 10.40 20.76
CA PHE A 51 21.23 9.08 20.43
C PHE A 51 22.40 8.13 20.19
N PRO A 52 22.41 6.93 20.80
CA PRO A 52 23.47 5.96 20.58
C PRO A 52 23.48 5.52 19.11
N SER A 53 24.64 5.69 18.47
CA SER A 53 24.95 5.25 17.11
C SER A 53 24.62 3.77 16.94
N LYS A 54 23.45 3.47 16.35
CA LYS A 54 23.18 2.14 15.77
C LYS A 54 24.21 1.93 14.66
N SER A 55 24.91 0.80 14.72
CA SER A 55 25.87 0.33 13.72
C SER A 55 25.40 0.64 12.29
N PRO A 56 26.27 1.17 11.39
CA PRO A 56 25.85 1.62 10.08
C PRO A 56 25.32 0.44 9.26
N ILE A 57 24.00 0.39 9.08
CA ILE A 57 23.35 -0.57 8.19
C ILE A 57 23.89 -0.28 6.78
N ASN A 58 24.63 -1.24 6.21
CA ASN A 58 25.10 -1.10 4.84
C ASN A 58 23.93 -1.36 3.88
N LEU A 59 23.20 -0.29 3.56
CA LEU A 59 22.02 -0.30 2.70
C LEU A 59 22.30 -0.83 1.31
N ASP A 60 23.53 -0.67 0.83
CA ASP A 60 23.94 -1.25 -0.45
C ASP A 60 23.83 -2.77 -0.33
N LYS A 61 24.61 -3.42 0.53
CA LYS A 61 24.70 -4.90 0.65
C LYS A 61 23.34 -5.59 0.82
N MET A 62 22.41 -4.99 1.54
CA MET A 62 21.11 -5.59 1.89
C MET A 62 20.18 -5.85 0.69
N PHE A 63 20.29 -5.04 -0.38
CA PHE A 63 19.36 -5.08 -1.51
C PHE A 63 19.98 -5.58 -2.83
N TRP A 64 21.22 -6.08 -2.80
CA TRP A 64 21.87 -6.70 -3.98
C TRP A 64 21.54 -8.17 -4.18
N SER A 65 20.83 -8.80 -3.23
CA SER A 65 20.35 -10.17 -3.40
C SER A 65 19.42 -10.26 -4.61
N LYS A 66 19.60 -11.29 -5.45
CA LYS A 66 18.69 -11.56 -6.58
C LYS A 66 17.25 -11.71 -6.07
N PRO A 67 16.25 -11.27 -6.85
CA PRO A 67 14.85 -11.54 -6.53
C PRO A 67 14.61 -13.04 -6.43
N CYS A 68 13.78 -13.45 -5.48
CA CYS A 68 13.39 -14.85 -5.27
C CYS A 68 11.89 -14.92 -5.00
N SER A 69 11.29 -16.10 -5.12
CA SER A 69 9.86 -16.26 -4.86
C SER A 69 9.52 -15.88 -3.41
N LEU A 70 8.44 -15.13 -3.21
CA LEU A 70 7.95 -14.66 -1.90
C LEU A 70 6.97 -15.64 -1.24
N VAL A 71 6.78 -16.83 -1.83
CA VAL A 71 5.88 -17.87 -1.31
C VAL A 71 6.25 -18.20 0.13
N LEU A 72 5.24 -18.23 1.00
CA LEU A 72 5.41 -18.72 2.35
C LEU A 72 5.67 -20.23 2.34
N PRO A 73 6.70 -20.72 3.06
CA PRO A 73 6.91 -22.15 3.26
C PRO A 73 5.63 -22.85 3.76
N LYS A 74 5.45 -24.12 3.37
CA LYS A 74 4.23 -24.89 3.71
C LYS A 74 4.03 -25.06 5.21
N ASP A 75 5.12 -25.07 5.97
CA ASP A 75 5.19 -25.17 7.42
C ASP A 75 5.12 -23.81 8.14
N SER A 76 5.01 -22.71 7.40
CA SER A 76 4.97 -21.38 8.00
C SER A 76 3.69 -21.16 8.80
N PRO A 77 3.77 -20.72 10.07
CA PRO A 77 2.57 -20.40 10.87
C PRO A 77 1.80 -19.18 10.32
N LEU A 78 2.43 -18.43 9.42
CA LEU A 78 1.81 -17.31 8.74
C LEU A 78 0.94 -17.75 7.57
N ARG A 79 1.07 -18.99 7.10
CA ARG A 79 0.29 -19.52 5.98
C ARG A 79 -1.17 -19.66 6.39
N ILE A 80 -2.07 -19.30 5.47
CA ILE A 80 -3.51 -19.43 5.65
C ILE A 80 -3.97 -20.44 4.61
N ASP A 81 -4.25 -21.65 5.06
CA ASP A 81 -4.85 -22.68 4.24
C ASP A 81 -6.36 -22.57 4.31
N GLU A 82 -7.00 -22.69 3.15
CA GLU A 82 -8.45 -22.62 3.08
C GLU A 82 -9.02 -23.93 3.65
N PRO A 83 -9.93 -23.87 4.64
CA PRO A 83 -10.40 -25.07 5.31
C PRO A 83 -11.21 -25.94 4.33
N ASP A 84 -10.70 -27.13 4.02
CA ASP A 84 -11.40 -28.11 3.18
C ASP A 84 -12.42 -28.89 4.02
N TYR A 85 -13.62 -28.31 4.16
CA TYR A 85 -14.71 -28.97 4.85
C TYR A 85 -15.28 -30.12 4.00
N VAL A 86 -15.56 -31.26 4.61
CA VAL A 86 -16.14 -32.46 3.97
C VAL A 86 -17.57 -32.75 4.45
N GLY A 87 -18.32 -33.55 3.66
CA GLY A 87 -19.66 -34.04 4.00
C GLY A 87 -20.75 -32.97 4.06
N ILE A 88 -21.68 -33.11 5.00
CA ILE A 88 -22.86 -32.23 5.18
C ILE A 88 -22.41 -30.78 5.42
N ARG A 89 -21.31 -30.56 6.13
CA ARG A 89 -20.76 -29.22 6.38
C ARG A 89 -20.34 -28.52 5.09
N ARG A 90 -19.69 -29.24 4.16
CA ARG A 90 -19.36 -28.71 2.83
C ARG A 90 -20.61 -28.31 2.07
N PHE A 91 -21.63 -29.17 2.11
CA PHE A 91 -22.90 -28.93 1.43
C PHE A 91 -23.59 -27.66 1.95
N ILE A 92 -23.71 -27.52 3.28
CA ILE A 92 -24.29 -26.32 3.91
C ILE A 92 -23.50 -25.06 3.53
N LEU A 93 -22.18 -25.08 3.64
CA LEU A 93 -21.33 -23.92 3.29
C LEU A 93 -21.42 -23.57 1.81
N LYS A 94 -21.52 -24.56 0.93
CA LYS A 94 -21.75 -24.35 -0.50
C LYS A 94 -23.10 -23.69 -0.77
N MET A 95 -24.16 -24.13 -0.08
CA MET A 95 -25.49 -23.51 -0.17
C MET A 95 -25.49 -22.05 0.34
N MET A 96 -24.66 -21.75 1.33
CA MET A 96 -24.45 -20.38 1.86
C MET A 96 -23.46 -19.54 1.03
N MET A 97 -23.07 -19.97 -0.17
CA MET A 97 -22.13 -19.27 -1.06
C MET A 97 -20.71 -19.06 -0.50
N PHE A 98 -20.28 -19.85 0.50
CA PHE A 98 -18.94 -19.73 1.11
C PHE A 98 -17.80 -19.99 0.10
N TYR A 99 -18.04 -20.89 -0.86
CA TYR A 99 -17.12 -21.23 -1.95
C TYR A 99 -17.43 -20.47 -3.25
N SER A 100 -18.21 -19.40 -3.19
CA SER A 100 -18.37 -18.51 -4.33
C SER A 100 -17.06 -17.78 -4.60
N LYS A 101 -16.81 -17.45 -5.88
CA LYS A 101 -15.64 -16.68 -6.29
C LYS A 101 -15.51 -15.40 -5.48
N GLN A 102 -16.61 -14.67 -5.27
CA GLN A 102 -16.62 -13.44 -4.49
C GLN A 102 -16.19 -13.68 -3.03
N SER A 103 -16.74 -14.69 -2.37
CA SER A 103 -16.41 -14.99 -0.97
C SER A 103 -14.94 -15.38 -0.79
N MET A 104 -14.39 -16.18 -1.70
CA MET A 104 -12.97 -16.54 -1.74
C MET A 104 -12.09 -15.30 -1.98
N SER A 105 -12.43 -14.47 -2.97
CA SER A 105 -11.69 -13.23 -3.27
C SER A 105 -11.65 -12.26 -2.09
N ILE A 106 -12.76 -12.10 -1.35
CA ILE A 106 -12.78 -11.27 -0.14
C ILE A 106 -11.83 -11.82 0.92
N ARG A 107 -11.79 -13.14 1.13
CA ARG A 107 -10.84 -13.75 2.08
C ARG A 107 -9.40 -13.56 1.63
N GLY A 108 -9.10 -13.87 0.37
CA GLY A 108 -7.77 -13.66 -0.22
C GLY A 108 -7.32 -12.20 -0.09
N ALA A 109 -8.18 -11.25 -0.42
CA ALA A 109 -7.90 -9.82 -0.30
C ALA A 109 -7.56 -9.39 1.14
N ASN A 110 -8.30 -9.91 2.13
CA ASN A 110 -7.99 -9.67 3.54
C ASN A 110 -6.61 -10.20 3.93
N VAL A 111 -6.22 -11.38 3.46
CA VAL A 111 -4.89 -11.94 3.74
C VAL A 111 -3.80 -11.14 3.04
N ILE A 112 -3.99 -10.79 1.76
CA ILE A 112 -3.07 -9.95 0.99
C ILE A 112 -2.83 -8.62 1.71
N TYR A 113 -3.90 -7.93 2.12
CA TYR A 113 -3.77 -6.67 2.82
C TYR A 113 -3.06 -6.83 4.17
N LYS A 114 -3.30 -7.93 4.89
CA LYS A 114 -2.54 -8.28 6.11
C LYS A 114 -1.04 -8.40 5.85
N ARG A 115 -0.59 -8.86 4.67
CA ARG A 115 0.84 -8.90 4.31
C ARG A 115 1.43 -7.51 4.12
N ILE A 116 0.65 -6.61 3.52
CA ILE A 116 1.05 -5.22 3.31
C ILE A 116 1.25 -4.52 4.65
N ILE A 117 0.25 -4.56 5.55
CA ILE A 117 0.38 -3.93 6.86
C ILE A 117 1.47 -4.59 7.71
N ALA A 118 1.65 -5.91 7.59
CA ALA A 118 2.71 -6.63 8.31
C ALA A 118 4.11 -6.22 7.87
N GLN A 119 4.28 -5.70 6.64
CA GLN A 119 5.56 -5.14 6.19
C GLN A 119 5.70 -3.66 6.58
N VAL A 120 4.62 -2.89 6.45
CA VAL A 120 4.64 -1.43 6.67
C VAL A 120 4.70 -1.07 8.15
N ASP A 121 3.95 -1.75 9.02
CA ASP A 121 3.87 -1.37 10.44
C ASP A 121 5.07 -1.87 11.27
N LYS A 122 5.94 -2.71 10.69
CA LYS A 122 7.16 -3.23 11.32
C LYS A 122 8.22 -2.14 11.53
N PRO A 123 8.89 -2.07 12.70
CA PRO A 123 9.96 -1.10 12.95
C PRO A 123 11.13 -1.17 11.95
N ALA A 124 11.42 -2.35 11.40
CA ALA A 124 12.58 -2.58 10.55
C ALA A 124 12.63 -1.69 9.29
N ILE A 125 11.49 -1.43 8.63
CA ILE A 125 11.49 -0.59 7.43
C ILE A 125 11.83 0.87 7.74
N TYR A 126 11.39 1.36 8.91
CA TYR A 126 11.69 2.71 9.36
C TYR A 126 13.16 2.85 9.75
N ASP A 127 13.67 1.88 10.50
CA ASP A 127 15.07 1.84 10.93
C ASP A 127 16.03 1.74 9.73
N VAL A 128 15.76 0.84 8.78
CA VAL A 128 16.62 0.61 7.61
C VAL A 128 16.68 1.85 6.72
N PHE A 129 15.55 2.51 6.46
CA PHE A 129 15.52 3.69 5.59
C PHE A 129 15.65 5.02 6.35
N ASN A 130 15.99 4.99 7.64
CA ASN A 130 16.12 6.17 8.51
C ASN A 130 14.89 7.10 8.42
N LEU A 131 13.70 6.49 8.49
CA LEU A 131 12.42 7.18 8.39
C LEU A 131 11.83 7.42 9.78
N GLU A 132 11.33 8.62 10.03
CA GLU A 132 10.52 8.86 11.22
C GLU A 132 9.14 8.21 11.07
N LYS A 133 8.65 7.57 12.14
CA LYS A 133 7.32 6.94 12.15
C LYS A 133 6.20 7.98 12.31
N THR A 134 5.91 8.70 11.24
CA THR A 134 4.77 9.64 11.16
C THR A 134 3.61 9.04 10.34
N PHE A 135 2.42 9.64 10.44
CA PHE A 135 1.28 9.25 9.61
C PHE A 135 1.60 9.39 8.11
N LYS A 136 2.22 10.50 7.71
CA LYS A 136 2.62 10.78 6.32
C LYS A 136 3.52 9.66 5.78
N ILE A 137 4.60 9.33 6.49
CA ILE A 137 5.55 8.30 6.07
C ILE A 137 4.87 6.93 6.00
N THR A 138 4.09 6.59 7.03
CA THR A 138 3.36 5.32 7.07
C THR A 138 2.38 5.21 5.91
N TYR A 139 1.66 6.29 5.58
CA TYR A 139 0.78 6.36 4.43
C TYR A 139 1.55 6.17 3.12
N SER A 140 2.67 6.87 2.92
CA SER A 140 3.51 6.71 1.72
C SER A 140 4.03 5.28 1.56
N LEU A 141 4.41 4.61 2.65
CA LEU A 141 4.81 3.20 2.62
C LEU A 141 3.62 2.25 2.32
N LEU A 142 2.43 2.53 2.85
CA LEU A 142 1.21 1.79 2.48
C LEU A 142 0.92 1.92 0.98
N VAL A 143 0.93 3.15 0.44
CA VAL A 143 0.72 3.43 -0.98
C VAL A 143 1.73 2.66 -1.84
N LEU A 144 3.02 2.66 -1.45
CA LEU A 144 4.07 1.96 -2.17
C LEU A 144 3.82 0.44 -2.23
N HIS A 145 3.52 -0.20 -1.09
CA HIS A 145 3.29 -1.65 -1.05
C HIS A 145 1.95 -2.06 -1.67
N MET A 146 0.92 -1.21 -1.57
CA MET A 146 -0.32 -1.38 -2.31
C MET A 146 -0.07 -1.36 -3.82
N TRP A 147 0.70 -0.39 -4.31
CA TRP A 147 1.05 -0.32 -5.73
C TRP A 147 1.79 -1.58 -6.22
N LEU A 148 2.78 -2.07 -5.45
CA LEU A 148 3.50 -3.31 -5.77
C LEU A 148 2.54 -4.50 -5.98
N VAL A 149 1.61 -4.68 -5.04
CA VAL A 149 0.65 -5.79 -5.06
C VAL A 149 -0.37 -5.62 -6.17
N LEU A 150 -0.97 -4.45 -6.32
CA LEU A 150 -1.97 -4.18 -7.36
C LEU A 150 -1.37 -4.33 -8.76
N ARG A 151 -0.12 -3.90 -8.94
CA ARG A 151 0.60 -4.10 -10.20
C ARG A 151 0.77 -5.59 -10.52
N ARG A 152 1.21 -6.40 -9.55
CA ARG A 152 1.35 -7.85 -9.72
C ARG A 152 0.01 -8.55 -9.98
N LEU A 153 -1.06 -8.16 -9.27
CA LEU A 153 -2.39 -8.72 -9.48
C LEU A 153 -2.92 -8.42 -10.89
N LYS A 154 -2.69 -7.20 -11.40
CA LYS A 154 -3.12 -6.80 -12.74
C LYS A 154 -2.50 -7.67 -13.85
N GLU A 155 -1.33 -8.25 -13.64
CA GLU A 155 -0.67 -9.15 -14.59
C GLU A 155 -1.46 -10.47 -14.79
N ASP A 156 -2.29 -10.88 -13.82
CA ASP A 156 -3.17 -12.06 -13.90
C ASP A 156 -4.53 -11.76 -14.60
N GLY A 157 -4.65 -10.63 -15.28
CA GLY A 157 -5.82 -10.24 -16.07
C GLY A 157 -7.02 -9.82 -15.23
N GLN A 158 -8.23 -10.03 -15.77
CA GLN A 158 -9.47 -9.53 -15.15
C GLN A 158 -9.68 -10.07 -13.74
N GLU A 159 -9.31 -11.32 -13.49
CA GLU A 159 -9.47 -11.94 -12.17
C GLU A 159 -8.62 -11.24 -11.10
N GLY A 160 -7.39 -10.86 -11.46
CA GLY A 160 -6.50 -10.12 -10.56
C GLY A 160 -6.94 -8.67 -10.39
N VAL A 161 -7.52 -8.04 -11.42
CA VAL A 161 -8.16 -6.71 -11.30
C VAL A 161 -9.34 -6.76 -10.33
N ASP A 162 -10.21 -7.77 -10.44
CA ASP A 162 -11.35 -7.96 -9.53
C ASP A 162 -10.87 -8.17 -8.09
N LEU A 163 -9.84 -9.00 -7.88
CA LEU A 163 -9.24 -9.20 -6.56
C LEU A 163 -8.59 -7.93 -6.01
N GLY A 164 -7.88 -7.19 -6.86
CA GLY A 164 -7.25 -5.92 -6.52
C GLY A 164 -8.25 -4.86 -6.05
N GLN A 165 -9.46 -4.85 -6.62
CA GLN A 165 -10.55 -3.98 -6.14
C GLN A 165 -10.93 -4.29 -4.69
N TYR A 166 -11.09 -5.57 -4.33
CA TYR A 166 -11.35 -5.95 -2.93
C TYR A 166 -10.20 -5.56 -1.99
N VAL A 167 -8.94 -5.70 -2.43
CA VAL A 167 -7.77 -5.27 -1.64
C VAL A 167 -7.79 -3.74 -1.43
N TYR A 168 -8.12 -2.98 -2.48
CA TYR A 168 -8.22 -1.52 -2.43
C TYR A 168 -9.35 -1.04 -1.50
N GLU A 169 -10.51 -1.71 -1.49
CA GLU A 169 -11.61 -1.40 -0.57
C GLU A 169 -11.22 -1.61 0.89
N ILE A 170 -10.54 -2.74 1.19
CA ILE A 170 -10.03 -3.02 2.55
C ILE A 170 -8.99 -1.97 2.96
N TYR A 171 -8.08 -1.61 2.03
CA TYR A 171 -7.10 -0.54 2.23
C TYR A 171 -7.75 0.81 2.55
N ASN A 172 -8.77 1.23 1.79
CA ASN A 172 -9.44 2.50 2.02
C ASN A 172 -10.12 2.56 3.38
N HIS A 173 -10.73 1.45 3.81
CA HIS A 173 -11.32 1.37 5.13
C HIS A 173 -10.26 1.48 6.24
N ASP A 174 -9.12 0.80 6.10
CA ASP A 174 -8.01 0.93 7.06
C ASP A 174 -7.44 2.37 7.10
N VAL A 175 -7.24 3.00 5.94
CA VAL A 175 -6.78 4.40 5.85
C VAL A 175 -7.77 5.33 6.54
N GLU A 176 -9.07 5.18 6.31
CA GLU A 176 -10.12 5.95 6.98
C GLU A 176 -10.01 5.83 8.51
N LEU A 177 -9.84 4.61 9.02
CA LEU A 177 -9.64 4.35 10.45
C LEU A 177 -8.36 4.99 10.98
N ARG A 178 -7.26 4.95 10.22
CA ARG A 178 -5.98 5.57 10.60
C ARG A 178 -6.08 7.10 10.63
N VAL A 179 -6.78 7.70 9.67
CA VAL A 179 -7.04 9.16 9.62
C VAL A 179 -7.87 9.60 10.82
N SER A 180 -8.95 8.88 11.13
CA SER A 180 -9.77 9.16 12.31
C SER A 180 -8.96 9.04 13.62
N LYS A 181 -8.13 7.99 13.74
CA LYS A 181 -7.21 7.81 14.88
C LYS A 181 -6.16 8.90 15.00
N ALA A 182 -5.74 9.50 13.89
CA ALA A 182 -4.83 10.64 13.87
C ALA A 182 -5.49 11.97 14.27
N GLY A 183 -6.77 11.95 14.70
CA GLY A 183 -7.50 13.11 15.21
C GLY A 183 -8.30 13.86 14.15
N VAL A 184 -8.29 13.39 12.90
CA VAL A 184 -9.04 14.01 11.80
C VAL A 184 -10.44 13.41 11.74
N ASN A 185 -11.34 13.96 12.54
CA ASN A 185 -12.75 13.55 12.55
C ASN A 185 -13.66 14.53 11.77
N LEU A 186 -13.25 15.80 11.70
CA LEU A 186 -13.91 16.81 10.87
C LEU A 186 -13.36 16.77 9.45
N LEU A 187 -14.23 16.92 8.45
CA LEU A 187 -13.86 16.91 7.02
C LEU A 187 -13.18 15.62 6.55
N LEU A 188 -13.44 14.48 7.19
CA LEU A 188 -12.87 13.17 6.83
C LEU A 188 -13.02 12.87 5.33
N ALA A 189 -14.19 13.16 4.75
CA ALA A 189 -14.43 12.98 3.31
C ALA A 189 -13.51 13.85 2.42
N LYS A 190 -13.14 15.07 2.86
CA LYS A 190 -12.19 15.93 2.13
C LYS A 190 -10.77 15.35 2.21
N TRP A 191 -10.38 14.88 3.39
CA TRP A 191 -9.09 14.23 3.61
C TRP A 191 -8.95 12.94 2.82
N MET A 192 -9.97 12.08 2.84
CA MET A 192 -9.97 10.83 2.06
C MET A 192 -9.84 11.08 0.55
N LYS A 193 -10.50 12.10 0.01
CA LYS A 193 -10.33 12.50 -1.40
C LYS A 193 -8.91 12.95 -1.72
N GLU A 194 -8.27 13.67 -0.80
CA GLU A 194 -6.89 14.11 -0.99
C GLU A 194 -5.91 12.94 -0.93
N LEU A 195 -6.10 12.02 0.03
CA LEU A 195 -5.31 10.80 0.12
C LEU A 195 -5.47 9.93 -1.13
N GLU A 196 -6.69 9.76 -1.63
CA GLU A 196 -6.98 9.07 -2.89
C GLU A 196 -6.25 9.71 -4.09
N ARG A 197 -6.27 11.05 -4.18
CA ARG A 197 -5.53 11.80 -5.21
C ARG A 197 -4.02 11.54 -5.12
N ILE A 198 -3.47 11.52 -3.90
CA ILE A 198 -2.05 11.20 -3.66
C ILE A 198 -1.76 9.75 -4.07
N PHE A 199 -2.62 8.80 -3.72
CA PHE A 199 -2.48 7.38 -4.07
C PHE A 199 -2.36 7.19 -5.59
N TYR A 200 -3.32 7.69 -6.37
CA TYR A 200 -3.29 7.53 -7.83
C TYR A 200 -2.15 8.32 -8.48
N GLY A 201 -1.82 9.51 -7.96
CA GLY A 201 -0.65 10.26 -8.42
C GLY A 201 0.66 9.48 -8.25
N ASN A 202 0.79 8.74 -7.14
CA ASN A 202 1.92 7.86 -6.88
C ASN A 202 1.95 6.65 -7.81
N VAL A 203 0.82 5.97 -7.99
CA VAL A 203 0.70 4.83 -8.91
C VAL A 203 1.18 5.21 -10.31
N VAL A 204 0.68 6.33 -10.86
CA VAL A 204 1.09 6.82 -12.18
C VAL A 204 2.57 7.19 -12.20
N ALA A 205 3.07 7.85 -11.16
CA ALA A 205 4.48 8.24 -11.09
C ALA A 205 5.43 7.05 -11.05
N TYR A 206 5.09 6.00 -10.28
CA TYR A 206 5.90 4.79 -10.17
C TYR A 206 5.83 3.94 -11.43
N ASP A 207 4.64 3.77 -12.03
CA ASP A 207 4.50 3.06 -13.30
C ASP A 207 5.31 3.73 -14.42
N ALA A 208 5.25 5.06 -14.53
CA ALA A 208 6.02 5.81 -15.52
C ALA A 208 7.54 5.64 -15.33
N ALA A 209 7.99 5.53 -14.08
CA ALA A 209 9.40 5.36 -13.74
C ALA A 209 9.94 3.94 -14.00
N LEU A 210 9.06 2.99 -14.35
CA LEU A 210 9.41 1.61 -14.73
C LEU A 210 9.28 1.35 -16.23
N LEU A 211 8.88 2.34 -17.03
CA LEU A 211 8.80 2.18 -18.48
C LEU A 211 10.21 2.00 -19.08
N PRO A 212 10.35 1.25 -20.20
CA PRO A 212 11.63 1.08 -20.87
C PRO A 212 12.32 2.40 -21.26
N GLU A 213 11.54 3.45 -21.52
CA GLU A 213 12.01 4.77 -21.91
C GLU A 213 12.34 5.69 -20.71
N ALA A 214 12.12 5.23 -19.48
CA ALA A 214 12.40 5.99 -18.28
C ALA A 214 13.92 6.17 -18.08
N LYS A 215 14.32 7.30 -17.48
CA LYS A 215 15.74 7.54 -17.16
C LYS A 215 16.17 6.60 -16.02
N PRO A 216 17.45 6.18 -15.95
CA PRO A 216 17.93 5.21 -14.96
C PRO A 216 17.56 5.54 -13.50
N ASN A 217 17.51 6.84 -13.16
CA ASN A 217 17.27 7.35 -11.81
C ASN A 217 15.82 7.81 -11.57
N ASP A 218 14.91 7.66 -12.54
CA ASP A 218 13.55 8.20 -12.41
C ASP A 218 12.81 7.58 -11.21
N LEU A 219 12.92 6.26 -11.02
CA LEU A 219 12.27 5.58 -9.90
C LEU A 219 12.75 6.11 -8.54
N GLN A 220 14.05 6.28 -8.40
CA GLN A 220 14.67 6.85 -7.19
C GLN A 220 14.17 8.27 -6.93
N ILE A 221 14.08 9.12 -7.96
CA ILE A 221 13.58 10.48 -7.85
C ILE A 221 12.11 10.50 -7.43
N LYS A 222 11.28 9.63 -8.01
CA LYS A 222 9.86 9.52 -7.62
C LYS A 222 9.69 8.99 -6.21
N LEU A 223 10.46 7.99 -5.80
CA LEU A 223 10.43 7.47 -4.43
C LEU A 223 10.90 8.52 -3.42
N TRP A 224 11.98 9.24 -3.72
CA TRP A 224 12.45 10.36 -2.90
C TRP A 224 11.34 11.38 -2.69
N ARG A 225 10.75 11.87 -3.78
CA ARG A 225 9.70 12.91 -3.73
C ARG A 225 8.47 12.49 -2.92
N ASN A 226 8.09 11.22 -2.96
CA ASN A 226 6.83 10.75 -2.37
C ASN A 226 6.98 10.15 -0.96
N VAL A 227 8.16 9.61 -0.64
CA VAL A 227 8.42 8.94 0.64
C VAL A 227 9.29 9.79 1.56
N PHE A 228 10.30 10.48 1.03
CA PHE A 228 11.34 11.13 1.83
C PHE A 228 11.23 12.66 1.85
N SER A 229 10.71 13.28 0.79
CA SER A 229 10.65 14.73 0.70
C SER A 229 9.62 15.31 1.67
N ASP A 230 10.04 16.34 2.39
CA ASP A 230 9.14 17.23 3.10
C ASP A 230 8.60 18.36 2.21
N ASP A 231 7.51 18.95 2.66
CA ASP A 231 6.82 20.03 1.95
C ASP A 231 7.76 21.24 1.87
N GLY A 232 8.30 21.50 0.68
CA GLY A 232 9.18 22.65 0.41
C GLY A 232 10.60 22.31 -0.04
N THR A 233 11.06 21.06 0.15
CA THR A 233 12.38 20.62 -0.33
C THR A 233 12.28 20.20 -1.79
N THR A 234 12.95 20.92 -2.69
CA THR A 234 12.86 20.69 -4.15
C THR A 234 14.01 19.83 -4.68
N THR A 235 15.10 19.70 -3.93
CA THR A 235 16.31 18.96 -4.32
C THR A 235 16.80 18.04 -3.21
N PRO A 236 17.03 16.73 -3.48
CA PRO A 236 17.59 15.80 -2.50
C PRO A 236 19.03 16.18 -2.15
N ASP A 237 19.42 16.07 -0.88
CA ASP A 237 20.83 16.01 -0.52
C ASP A 237 21.44 14.66 -0.93
N ASN A 238 22.78 14.56 -0.97
CA ASN A 238 23.53 13.35 -1.29
C ASN A 238 23.15 12.16 -0.40
N THR A 239 22.83 12.41 0.88
CA THR A 239 22.38 11.37 1.82
C THR A 239 21.00 10.84 1.44
N ASP A 240 20.05 11.74 1.15
CA ASP A 240 18.70 11.37 0.74
C ASP A 240 18.70 10.58 -0.57
N LEU A 241 19.60 10.96 -1.48
CA LEU A 241 19.77 10.29 -2.75
C LEU A 241 20.21 8.84 -2.53
N LYS A 242 21.20 8.57 -1.66
CA LYS A 242 21.64 7.21 -1.33
C LYS A 242 20.51 6.36 -0.74
N THR A 243 19.73 6.92 0.20
CA THR A 243 18.62 6.20 0.82
C THR A 243 17.49 5.92 -0.17
N ALA A 244 17.16 6.88 -1.04
CA ALA A 244 16.20 6.69 -2.12
C ALA A 244 16.69 5.66 -3.14
N GLN A 245 18.01 5.58 -3.40
CA GLN A 245 18.60 4.56 -4.26
C GLN A 245 18.43 3.16 -3.64
N ALA A 246 18.66 3.04 -2.33
CA ALA A 246 18.44 1.80 -1.59
C ALA A 246 16.96 1.38 -1.66
N MET A 247 16.03 2.31 -1.45
CA MET A 247 14.58 2.06 -1.58
C MET A 247 14.23 1.63 -3.01
N ALA A 248 14.81 2.26 -4.04
CA ALA A 248 14.59 1.87 -5.42
C ALA A 248 15.10 0.44 -5.71
N ARG A 249 16.20 0.00 -5.10
CA ARG A 249 16.68 -1.38 -5.18
C ARG A 249 15.74 -2.36 -4.47
N TYR A 250 15.29 -2.01 -3.26
CA TYR A 250 14.25 -2.76 -2.55
C TYR A 250 13.02 -2.96 -3.43
N VAL A 251 12.46 -1.87 -3.97
CA VAL A 251 11.28 -1.88 -4.84
C VAL A 251 11.49 -2.77 -6.07
N ARG A 252 12.62 -2.63 -6.77
CA ARG A 252 12.93 -3.47 -7.95
C ARG A 252 13.06 -4.96 -7.57
N ARG A 253 13.67 -5.26 -6.43
CA ARG A 253 13.76 -6.63 -5.92
C ARG A 253 12.39 -7.18 -5.57
N GLU A 254 11.54 -6.44 -4.87
CA GLU A 254 10.18 -6.88 -4.52
C GLU A 254 9.33 -7.09 -5.78
N LEU A 255 9.43 -6.22 -6.80
CA LEU A 255 8.76 -6.42 -8.09
C LEU A 255 9.19 -7.73 -8.76
N GLY A 256 10.50 -7.99 -8.84
CA GLY A 256 11.01 -9.24 -9.39
C GLY A 256 10.57 -10.45 -8.57
N SER A 257 10.55 -10.33 -7.24
CA SER A 257 10.20 -11.40 -6.32
C SER A 257 8.70 -11.74 -6.38
N LEU A 258 7.84 -10.72 -6.46
CA LEU A 258 6.41 -10.86 -6.71
C LEU A 258 6.12 -11.49 -8.07
N SER A 259 6.86 -11.12 -9.12
CA SER A 259 6.73 -11.72 -10.46
C SER A 259 7.11 -13.21 -10.45
N LEU A 260 8.12 -13.60 -9.66
CA LEU A 260 8.52 -15.01 -9.44
C LEU A 260 7.60 -15.78 -8.48
N THR A 261 6.61 -15.12 -7.88
CA THR A 261 5.65 -15.76 -6.98
C THR A 261 4.45 -16.26 -7.79
N ASP A 262 4.09 -17.52 -7.58
CA ASP A 262 3.01 -18.16 -8.33
C ASP A 262 1.65 -17.52 -8.04
N LYS A 263 0.74 -17.64 -9.01
CA LYS A 263 -0.59 -17.04 -8.95
C LYS A 263 -1.39 -17.50 -7.73
N GLU A 264 -1.32 -18.79 -7.38
CA GLU A 264 -2.09 -19.35 -6.26
C GLU A 264 -1.66 -18.73 -4.93
N SER A 265 -0.36 -18.61 -4.71
CA SER A 265 0.22 -17.96 -3.53
C SER A 265 -0.10 -16.47 -3.47
N ILE A 266 -0.08 -15.76 -4.60
CA ILE A 266 -0.49 -14.34 -4.65
C ILE A 266 -1.97 -14.18 -4.31
N PHE A 267 -2.85 -14.97 -4.93
CA PHE A 267 -4.31 -14.85 -4.78
C PHE A 267 -4.81 -15.26 -3.39
N SER A 268 -4.19 -16.26 -2.79
CA SER A 268 -4.48 -16.67 -1.41
C SER A 268 -3.82 -15.75 -0.35
N GLY A 269 -2.89 -14.88 -0.76
CA GLY A 269 -2.08 -14.08 0.15
C GLY A 269 -1.05 -14.89 0.94
N ASN A 270 -0.70 -16.09 0.46
CA ASN A 270 0.34 -16.95 1.03
C ASN A 270 1.76 -16.57 0.55
N PHE A 271 2.05 -15.28 0.63
CA PHE A 271 3.38 -14.72 0.38
C PHE A 271 3.77 -13.78 1.52
N SER A 272 5.05 -13.44 1.62
CA SER A 272 5.54 -12.37 2.50
C SER A 272 6.57 -11.55 1.79
N PHE A 273 6.51 -10.22 1.93
CA PHE A 273 7.59 -9.34 1.49
C PHE A 273 8.92 -9.76 2.11
N THR A 274 10.01 -9.44 1.43
CA THR A 274 11.35 -9.77 1.93
C THR A 274 11.55 -9.13 3.31
N PRO A 275 11.91 -9.92 4.35
CA PRO A 275 12.18 -9.37 5.68
C PRO A 275 13.30 -8.34 5.64
N LEU A 276 13.12 -7.25 6.39
CA LEU A 276 14.11 -6.18 6.55
C LEU A 276 14.86 -6.27 7.89
N GLU A 277 14.71 -7.39 8.60
CA GLU A 277 15.40 -7.63 9.85
C GLU A 277 16.84 -8.06 9.58
N ASN A 278 17.79 -7.49 10.33
CA ASN A 278 19.14 -8.04 10.39
C ASN A 278 19.04 -9.44 11.00
N LYS A 279 19.31 -10.49 10.23
CA LYS A 279 19.65 -11.77 10.85
C LYS A 279 20.87 -11.51 11.75
N PRO A 280 20.80 -11.78 13.06
CA PRO A 280 22.03 -11.81 13.85
C PRO A 280 22.96 -12.82 13.16
N LEU A 281 24.19 -12.38 12.91
CA LEU A 281 25.29 -13.23 12.44
C LEU A 281 25.47 -14.42 13.37
#